data_AF-A0A367JH88-F1
#
_entry.id   AF-A0A367JH88-F1
#
_cell.length_a   1.000
_cell.length_b   1.000
_cell.length_c   1.000
_cell.angle_alpha   90.00
_cell.angle_beta   90.00
_cell.angle_gamma   90.00
#
_symmetry.space_group_name_H-M   'P 1'
#
loop_
_entity.id
_entity.type
_entity.pdbx_description
1 polymer ?
#
loop_
_entity_poly.entity_id
_entity_poly.type
_entity_poly.pdbx_seq_one_letter_code
_entity_poly.pdbx_strand_id
1 'polypeptide(L)'
;MLSKDQRLRQLLEAEANFFAHQLAKGEIKAGYHLDGKPFVDYSDMAFNAPVSFLFWVLDRHQELQQVMKYIDEDHEGTYFGETIAMLGFLQAHVPY
;
A
#
# COMPACT_ATOMS: atom_id res chain seq x y z
N MET A 1 -3.01 4.79 -13.73
CA MET A 1 -4.46 4.81 -13.44
C MET A 1 -5.26 4.75 -14.74
N LEU A 2 -5.94 3.62 -15.00
CA LEU A 2 -6.71 3.33 -16.22
C LEU A 2 -7.69 4.44 -16.65
N SER A 3 -8.42 5.03 -15.69
CA SER A 3 -9.44 6.05 -15.96
C SER A 3 -8.92 7.49 -15.90
N LYS A 4 -7.71 7.71 -15.36
CA LYS A 4 -7.16 9.04 -14.99
C LYS A 4 -8.20 9.94 -14.26
N ASP A 5 -9.07 9.33 -13.47
CA ASP A 5 -10.19 10.01 -12.83
C ASP A 5 -9.70 10.99 -11.75
N GLN A 6 -9.74 12.27 -12.08
CA GLN A 6 -9.28 13.35 -11.20
C GLN A 6 -10.08 13.44 -9.90
N ARG A 7 -11.32 12.94 -9.86
CA ARG A 7 -12.18 13.00 -8.67
C ARG A 7 -11.62 12.17 -7.53
N LEU A 8 -10.80 11.16 -7.83
CA LEU A 8 -10.19 10.28 -6.83
C LEU A 8 -8.85 10.81 -6.34
N ARG A 9 -8.22 11.76 -7.05
CA ARG A 9 -6.84 12.17 -6.77
C ARG A 9 -6.66 12.67 -5.33
N GLN A 10 -7.57 13.51 -4.85
CA GLN A 10 -7.47 14.06 -3.49
C GLN A 10 -7.61 12.98 -2.42
N LEU A 11 -8.48 12.00 -2.63
CA LEU A 11 -8.64 10.87 -1.71
C LEU A 11 -7.37 10.02 -1.66
N LEU A 12 -6.82 9.67 -2.81
CA LEU A 12 -5.61 8.86 -2.90
C LEU A 12 -4.40 9.58 -2.29
N GLU A 13 -4.25 10.89 -2.49
CA GLU A 13 -3.20 11.68 -1.85
C GLU A 13 -3.35 11.71 -0.32
N ALA A 14 -4.59 11.79 0.18
CA ALA A 14 -4.85 11.74 1.62
C ALA A 14 -4.48 10.39 2.22
N GLU A 15 -4.87 9.29 1.56
CA GLU A 15 -4.49 7.93 1.95
C GLU A 15 -2.97 7.74 1.90
N ALA A 16 -2.31 8.22 0.83
CA ALA A 16 -0.87 8.08 0.67
C ALA A 16 -0.11 8.85 1.76
N ASN A 17 -0.55 10.07 2.10
CA ASN A 17 0.03 10.83 3.20
C ASN A 17 -0.15 10.13 4.55
N PHE A 18 -1.32 9.53 4.79
CA PHE A 18 -1.56 8.74 5.99
C PHE A 18 -0.58 7.57 6.09
N PHE A 19 -0.47 6.73 5.04
CA PHE A 19 0.39 5.56 5.08
C PHE A 19 1.89 5.89 5.05
N ALA A 20 2.29 6.96 4.37
CA ALA A 20 3.67 7.47 4.44
C ALA A 20 4.05 7.86 5.88
N HIS A 21 3.11 8.47 6.61
CA HIS A 21 3.32 8.79 8.03
C HIS A 21 3.42 7.55 8.92
N GLN A 22 2.67 6.48 8.61
CA GLN A 22 2.79 5.20 9.34
C GLN A 22 4.13 4.51 9.04
N LEU A 23 4.56 4.48 7.78
CA LEU A 23 5.87 3.97 7.40
C LEU A 23 7.01 4.73 8.09
N ALA A 24 6.90 6.05 8.20
CA ALA A 24 7.88 6.86 8.94
C ALA A 24 7.95 6.51 10.44
N LYS A 25 6.89 5.93 11.02
CA LYS A 25 6.86 5.42 12.40
C LYS A 25 7.39 4.00 12.55
N GLY A 26 7.58 3.28 11.45
CA GLY A 26 8.25 1.99 11.42
C GLY A 26 7.53 0.91 10.64
N GLU A 27 6.19 0.90 10.57
CA GLU A 27 5.44 -0.10 9.80
C GLU A 27 3.98 0.30 9.60
N ILE A 28 3.31 -0.35 8.64
CA ILE A 28 1.87 -0.25 8.45
C ILE A 28 1.20 -1.40 9.19
N LYS A 29 0.28 -1.08 10.09
CA LYS A 29 -0.53 -2.06 10.81
C LYS A 29 -1.61 -2.69 9.93
N ALA A 30 -1.96 -3.94 10.22
CA ALA A 30 -2.97 -4.73 9.53
C ALA A 30 -4.42 -4.33 9.87
N GLY A 31 -4.66 -3.06 10.20
CA GLY A 31 -5.99 -2.56 10.55
C GLY A 31 -5.95 -1.22 11.28
N TYR A 32 -6.81 -0.31 10.84
CA TYR A 32 -7.00 1.00 11.44
C TYR A 32 -8.49 1.32 11.59
N HIS A 33 -8.83 2.04 12.66
CA HIS A 33 -10.08 2.78 12.72
C HIS A 33 -10.07 3.95 11.73
N LEU A 34 -11.25 4.45 11.36
CA LEU A 34 -11.38 5.59 10.43
C LEU A 34 -10.80 6.91 10.99
N ASP A 35 -10.53 6.97 12.30
CA ASP A 35 -9.80 8.08 12.94
C ASP A 35 -8.27 7.93 12.85
N GLY A 36 -7.79 6.89 12.16
CA GLY A 36 -6.37 6.63 11.92
C GLY A 36 -5.65 5.89 13.04
N LYS A 37 -6.35 5.46 14.11
CA LYS A 37 -5.75 4.69 15.19
C LYS A 37 -5.60 3.21 14.80
N PRO A 38 -4.44 2.58 15.09
CA PRO A 38 -4.29 1.15 14.91
C PRO A 38 -5.35 0.37 15.69
N PHE A 39 -5.97 -0.60 15.01
CA PHE A 39 -6.87 -1.57 15.63
C PHE A 39 -6.11 -2.82 16.11
N VAL A 40 -5.01 -3.13 15.44
CA VAL A 40 -4.10 -4.25 15.73
C VAL A 40 -2.64 -3.77 15.76
N ASP A 41 -1.78 -4.55 16.41
CA ASP A 41 -0.37 -4.23 16.61
C ASP A 41 0.59 -4.98 15.66
N TYR A 42 0.08 -5.83 14.78
CA TYR A 42 0.86 -6.53 13.74
C TYR A 42 0.70 -5.89 12.35
N SER A 43 1.61 -6.21 11.44
CA SER A 43 1.61 -5.84 10.01
C SER A 43 1.24 -7.07 9.17
N ASP A 44 0.70 -6.86 7.97
CA ASP A 44 0.28 -7.95 7.08
C ASP A 44 0.42 -7.52 5.60
N MET A 45 0.89 -8.44 4.75
CA MET A 45 1.03 -8.22 3.31
C MET A 45 -0.27 -7.75 2.64
N ALA A 46 -1.44 -8.20 3.10
CA ALA A 46 -2.74 -7.78 2.60
C ALA A 46 -2.99 -6.26 2.76
N PHE A 47 -2.28 -5.59 3.66
CA PHE A 47 -2.32 -4.13 3.83
C PHE A 47 -1.14 -3.43 3.15
N ASN A 48 0.06 -4.02 3.20
CA ASN A 48 1.25 -3.43 2.57
C ASN A 48 1.14 -3.42 1.02
N ALA A 49 0.59 -4.48 0.42
CA ALA A 49 0.49 -4.60 -1.03
C ALA A 49 -0.43 -3.56 -1.70
N PRO A 50 -1.65 -3.28 -1.19
CA PRO A 50 -2.45 -2.16 -1.72
C PRO A 50 -1.77 -0.80 -1.55
N VAL A 51 -1.05 -0.60 -0.45
CA VAL A 51 -0.34 0.66 -0.19
C VAL A 51 0.84 0.85 -1.14
N SER A 52 1.57 -0.22 -1.46
CA SER A 52 2.62 -0.15 -2.49
C SER A 52 2.03 0.23 -3.84
N PHE A 53 0.88 -0.34 -4.21
CA PHE A 53 0.18 0.04 -5.43
C PHE A 53 -0.29 1.50 -5.41
N LEU A 54 -0.80 1.99 -4.28
CA LEU A 54 -1.17 3.40 -4.09
C LEU A 54 0.02 4.34 -4.34
N PHE A 55 1.18 4.04 -3.75
CA PHE A 55 2.40 4.83 -3.97
C PHE A 55 2.88 4.77 -5.42
N TRP A 56 2.79 3.60 -6.06
CA TRP A 56 3.08 3.46 -7.48
C TRP A 56 2.15 4.34 -8.33
N VAL A 57 0.84 4.34 -8.06
CA VAL A 57 -0.15 5.15 -8.78
C VAL A 57 0.12 6.67 -8.69
N LEU A 58 0.69 7.11 -7.58
CA LEU A 58 0.98 8.52 -7.30
C LEU A 58 2.44 8.93 -7.56
N ASP A 59 3.24 8.05 -8.18
CA ASP A 59 4.67 8.27 -8.46
C ASP A 59 5.50 8.58 -7.19
N ARG A 60 5.13 7.98 -6.05
CA ARG A 60 5.83 8.13 -4.76
C ARG A 60 6.93 7.08 -4.59
N HIS A 61 8.02 7.25 -5.35
CA HIS A 61 9.08 6.24 -5.47
C HIS A 61 9.78 5.90 -4.15
N GLN A 62 9.99 6.87 -3.26
CA GLN A 62 10.69 6.65 -1.99
C GLN A 62 9.86 5.77 -1.05
N GLU A 63 8.59 6.12 -0.85
CA GLU A 63 7.67 5.35 -0.02
C GLU A 63 7.38 3.97 -0.63
N LEU A 64 7.31 3.88 -1.96
CA LEU A 64 7.19 2.61 -2.67
C LEU A 64 8.37 1.68 -2.37
N GLN A 65 9.61 2.17 -2.48
CA GLN A 65 10.80 1.36 -2.16
C GLN A 65 10.80 0.90 -0.71
N GLN A 66 10.38 1.78 0.20
CA GLN A 66 10.31 1.45 1.62
C GLN A 66 9.29 0.35 1.90
N VAL A 67 8.07 0.45 1.37
CA VAL A 67 7.03 -0.57 1.59
C VAL A 67 7.35 -1.90 0.91
N MET A 68 7.96 -1.87 -0.29
CA MET A 68 8.39 -3.10 -0.98
C MET A 68 9.39 -3.90 -0.16
N LYS A 69 10.30 -3.23 0.55
CA LYS A 69 11.23 -3.91 1.45
C LYS A 69 10.51 -4.75 2.52
N TYR A 70 9.43 -4.22 3.11
CA TYR A 70 8.63 -5.00 4.08
C TYR A 70 7.93 -6.19 3.44
N ILE A 71 7.46 -6.04 2.20
CA ILE A 71 6.80 -7.13 1.48
C ILE A 71 7.81 -8.23 1.12
N ASP A 72 9.03 -7.88 0.71
CA ASP A 72 10.08 -8.84 0.35
C ASP A 72 10.67 -9.56 1.58
N GLU A 73 10.71 -8.88 2.74
CA GLU A 73 11.16 -9.44 4.02
C GLU A 73 10.06 -10.27 4.72
N ASP A 74 8.80 -10.18 4.28
CA ASP A 74 7.70 -10.97 4.79
C ASP A 74 7.71 -12.39 4.21
N HIS A 75 8.25 -13.33 5.00
CA HIS A 75 8.36 -14.74 4.63
C HIS A 75 7.15 -15.59 5.03
N GLU A 76 6.11 -14.99 5.63
CA GLU A 76 4.95 -15.77 6.11
C GLU A 76 3.95 -16.13 4.99
N GLY A 77 4.16 -15.63 3.76
CA GLY A 77 3.60 -16.21 2.52
C GLY A 77 2.11 -16.55 2.58
N THR A 78 1.27 -15.56 2.90
CA THR A 78 -0.17 -15.79 3.05
C THR A 78 -0.88 -15.77 1.69
N TYR A 79 -1.70 -16.79 1.40
CA TYR A 79 -2.50 -16.87 0.18
C TYR A 79 -3.24 -15.56 -0.13
N PHE A 80 -3.81 -14.94 0.90
CA PHE A 80 -4.60 -13.72 0.75
C PHE A 80 -3.73 -12.50 0.40
N GLY A 81 -2.64 -12.27 1.13
CA GLY A 81 -1.72 -11.15 0.87
C GLY A 81 -1.00 -11.28 -0.47
N GLU A 82 -0.50 -12.47 -0.80
CA GLU A 82 0.19 -12.74 -2.06
C GLU A 82 -0.73 -12.55 -3.27
N THR A 83 -1.99 -12.94 -3.15
CA THR A 83 -2.98 -12.73 -4.22
C THR A 83 -3.18 -11.22 -4.47
N ILE A 84 -3.31 -10.42 -3.42
CA ILE A 84 -3.45 -8.96 -3.52
C ILE A 84 -2.19 -8.34 -4.15
N ALA A 85 -0.99 -8.77 -3.70
CA ALA A 85 0.28 -8.31 -4.23
C ALA A 85 0.42 -8.62 -5.74
N MET A 86 0.07 -9.85 -6.15
CA MET A 86 0.09 -10.25 -7.56
C MET A 86 -0.87 -9.39 -8.40
N LEU A 87 -2.10 -9.12 -7.91
CA LEU A 87 -3.06 -8.28 -8.62
C LEU A 87 -2.55 -6.83 -8.77
N GLY A 88 -2.00 -6.24 -7.71
CA GLY A 88 -1.40 -4.91 -7.75
C GLY A 88 -0.22 -4.84 -8.73
N PHE A 89 0.65 -5.85 -8.71
CA PHE A 89 1.79 -5.96 -9.64
C PHE A 89 1.34 -6.02 -11.09
N LEU A 90 0.39 -6.91 -11.42
CA LEU A 90 -0.14 -7.02 -12.78
C LEU A 90 -0.77 -5.70 -13.21
N GLN A 91 -1.56 -5.06 -12.35
CA GLN A 91 -2.22 -3.78 -12.65
C GLN A 91 -1.23 -2.63 -12.90
N ALA A 92 -0.06 -2.65 -12.25
CA ALA A 92 1.02 -1.70 -12.46
C ALA A 92 1.79 -1.93 -13.78
N HIS A 93 1.79 -3.16 -14.30
CA HIS A 93 2.55 -3.55 -15.50
C HIS A 93 1.68 -3.81 -16.72
N VAL A 94 0.37 -3.50 -16.68
CA VAL A 94 -0.45 -3.54 -17.89
C VAL A 94 0.02 -2.43 -18.84
N PRO A 95 0.48 -2.76 -20.06
CA PRO A 95 0.83 -1.76 -21.06
C PRO A 95 -0.45 -1.07 -21.53
N TYR A 96 -0.49 0.26 -21.43
CA TYR A 96 -1.56 1.11 -21.96
C TYR A 96 -1.01 2.08 -23.00
#